data_AF-A0A6A4LFQ6-F1
#
_entry.id   AF-A0A6A4LFQ6-F1
#
_cell.length_a   1.000
_cell.length_b   1.000
_cell.length_c   1.000
_cell.angle_alpha   90.00
_cell.angle_beta   90.00
_cell.angle_gamma   90.00
#
_symmetry.space_group_name_H-M   'P 1'
#
loop_
_entity.id
_entity.type
_entity.pdbx_description
1 polymer ?
#
loop_
_entity_poly.entity_id
_entity_poly.type
_entity_poly.pdbx_seq_one_letter_code
_entity_poly.pdbx_strand_id
1 'polypeptide(L)'
;ASFIGAMAIADLVKTTLGPKGMDKILQSTGRGHSVTVTNDGATILKSLHIDNPAAKVLVEISKVQDDEVGDGTTSVVVLAGELLREAEKLVATKIHPMTIIAGFRMAAECAREALLKRVMDNKEDPGKEHFAKLAVDAVMRLKVRRFILDKKIGIGQPKRIENAKILVANTAMDTDKVKIYGARVRVDSMNRGTICDAGILAIEHADFDGIERLALVTGGDIASTFDNPESVKLGHCKLIEEIMIDALCVLSQTVNDSRVLLGGGWPEMVMAKAVDELARKTPGKKSHAIEAFSRALIAIPTIIADNAGLDSADLVARLRAEHHKEGSTAGIDVGDMAERGISEAFKVKQAVLLSATEAAEMILRVDEIITCAPRKREDRM
;
A
#
# COMPACT_ATOMS: atom_id res chain seq x y z
N ALA A 1 -1.88 -23.08 13.08
CA ALA A 1 -1.17 -21.91 13.64
C ALA A 1 -0.65 -20.94 12.57
N SER A 2 -0.49 -21.37 11.30
CA SER A 2 0.04 -20.53 10.20
C SER A 2 -0.83 -19.29 9.87
N PHE A 3 -2.14 -19.33 10.09
CA PHE A 3 -3.07 -18.25 9.72
C PHE A 3 -3.03 -17.03 10.64
N ILE A 4 -2.81 -17.22 11.94
CA ILE A 4 -3.08 -16.20 12.97
C ILE A 4 -2.19 -14.97 12.78
N GLY A 5 -0.91 -15.17 12.47
CA GLY A 5 0.03 -14.06 12.24
C GLY A 5 -0.36 -13.19 11.05
N ALA A 6 -0.79 -13.82 9.95
CA ALA A 6 -1.26 -13.11 8.77
C ALA A 6 -2.58 -12.36 9.04
N MET A 7 -3.55 -13.00 9.72
CA MET A 7 -4.81 -12.35 10.08
C MET A 7 -4.60 -11.15 11.01
N ALA A 8 -3.66 -11.24 11.96
CA ALA A 8 -3.33 -10.13 12.85
C ALA A 8 -2.79 -8.90 12.09
N ILE A 9 -1.98 -9.11 11.05
CA ILE A 9 -1.52 -8.03 10.17
C ILE A 9 -2.67 -7.42 9.38
N ALA A 10 -3.58 -8.24 8.86
CA ALA A 10 -4.77 -7.74 8.18
C ALA A 10 -5.66 -6.91 9.11
N ASP A 11 -5.88 -7.36 10.34
CA ASP A 11 -6.68 -6.64 11.34
C ASP A 11 -6.04 -5.30 11.75
N LEU A 12 -4.70 -5.21 11.76
CA LEU A 12 -3.99 -3.97 12.04
C LEU A 12 -4.28 -2.87 11.02
N VAL A 13 -4.28 -3.22 9.72
CA VAL A 13 -4.51 -2.26 8.62
C VAL A 13 -5.99 -2.13 8.24
N LYS A 14 -6.85 -3.06 8.66
CA LYS A 14 -8.30 -3.07 8.38
C LYS A 14 -8.99 -1.75 8.68
N THR A 15 -8.63 -1.12 9.79
CA THR A 15 -9.23 0.15 10.21
C THR A 15 -8.80 1.36 9.39
N THR A 16 -7.81 1.21 8.49
CA THR A 16 -7.40 2.28 7.56
C THR A 16 -8.16 2.22 6.24
N LEU A 17 -8.96 1.17 6.01
CA LEU A 17 -9.68 0.93 4.76
C LEU A 17 -10.90 1.85 4.62
N GLY A 18 -11.03 2.47 3.44
CA GLY A 18 -12.16 3.33 3.08
C GLY A 18 -11.95 4.82 3.41
N PRO A 19 -12.85 5.70 2.93
CA PRO A 19 -12.68 7.16 3.02
C PRO A 19 -12.75 7.71 4.46
N LYS A 20 -13.30 6.92 5.40
CA LYS A 20 -13.35 7.21 6.83
C LYS A 20 -12.37 6.35 7.64
N GLY A 21 -11.40 5.72 6.98
CA GLY A 21 -10.35 4.96 7.64
C GLY A 21 -9.55 5.81 8.62
N MET A 22 -9.11 5.18 9.71
CA MET A 22 -8.36 5.81 10.79
C MET A 22 -6.86 5.76 10.52
N ASP A 23 -6.19 6.89 10.70
CA ASP A 23 -4.72 6.95 10.70
C ASP A 23 -4.10 6.10 11.80
N LYS A 24 -2.84 5.72 11.60
CA LYS A 24 -1.98 5.04 12.56
C LYS A 24 -0.82 5.94 12.92
N ILE A 25 -0.50 6.00 14.21
CA ILE A 25 0.70 6.64 14.72
C ILE A 25 1.80 5.57 14.80
N LEU A 26 2.84 5.75 13.99
CA LEU A 26 4.01 4.90 13.97
C LEU A 26 5.10 5.60 14.77
N GLN A 27 5.57 4.95 15.84
CA GLN A 27 6.65 5.45 16.66
C GLN A 27 7.87 4.55 16.48
N SER A 28 8.94 5.10 15.90
CA SER A 28 10.19 4.36 15.76
C SER A 28 10.86 4.17 17.12
N THR A 29 11.27 2.94 17.41
CA THR A 29 12.06 2.58 18.60
C THR A 29 13.56 2.83 18.42
N GLY A 30 13.99 3.30 17.24
CA GLY A 30 15.38 3.67 16.95
C GLY A 30 15.80 4.99 17.60
N ARG A 31 17.11 5.28 17.57
CA ARG A 31 17.65 6.59 17.96
C ARG A 31 17.08 7.65 17.02
N GLY A 32 16.22 8.54 17.55
CA GLY A 32 15.59 9.61 16.77
C GLY A 32 14.11 9.86 17.08
N HIS A 33 13.43 8.98 17.82
CA HIS A 33 12.01 9.12 18.22
C HIS A 33 11.12 9.74 17.13
N SER A 34 11.24 9.24 15.89
CA SER A 34 10.43 9.73 14.80
C SER A 34 9.01 9.21 14.95
N VAL A 35 8.06 10.15 14.98
CA VAL A 35 6.63 9.88 15.00
C VAL A 35 6.09 10.20 13.62
N THR A 36 5.50 9.20 12.97
CA THR A 36 4.87 9.33 11.65
C THR A 36 3.41 8.98 11.77
N VAL A 37 2.53 9.81 11.19
CA VAL A 37 1.10 9.51 11.09
C VAL A 37 0.78 9.17 9.64
N THR A 38 0.08 8.06 9.42
CA THR A 38 -0.28 7.59 8.08
C THR A 38 -1.47 6.63 8.10
N ASN A 39 -2.22 6.58 7.01
CA ASN A 39 -3.26 5.57 6.73
C ASN A 39 -2.85 4.59 5.61
N ASP A 40 -1.79 4.89 4.86
CA ASP A 40 -1.32 4.02 3.78
C ASP A 40 -0.82 2.68 4.33
N GLY A 41 -1.44 1.60 3.85
CA GLY A 41 -1.13 0.24 4.25
C GLY A 41 0.31 -0.15 3.98
N ALA A 42 0.89 0.24 2.84
CA ALA A 42 2.26 -0.11 2.50
C ALA A 42 3.25 0.53 3.48
N THR A 43 3.10 1.83 3.75
CA THR A 43 3.92 2.57 4.73
C THR A 43 3.82 1.97 6.14
N ILE A 44 2.60 1.62 6.58
CA ILE A 44 2.38 1.00 7.89
C ILE A 44 3.15 -0.33 7.95
N LEU A 45 2.96 -1.20 6.97
CA LEU A 45 3.52 -2.55 6.97
C LEU A 45 5.05 -2.55 6.80
N LYS A 46 5.61 -1.63 6.00
CA LYS A 46 7.06 -1.41 5.87
C LYS A 46 7.72 -1.01 7.20
N SER A 47 6.97 -0.39 8.10
CA SER A 47 7.49 0.12 9.38
C SER A 47 7.44 -0.91 10.51
N LEU A 48 6.76 -2.04 10.32
CA LEU A 48 6.59 -3.05 11.37
C LEU A 48 7.76 -4.04 11.40
N HIS A 49 8.21 -4.38 12.60
CA HIS A 49 9.10 -5.52 12.80
C HIS A 49 8.27 -6.80 12.89
N ILE A 50 8.31 -7.62 11.85
CA ILE A 50 7.50 -8.84 11.74
C ILE A 50 8.42 -10.05 11.73
N ASP A 51 8.25 -10.93 12.73
CA ASP A 51 8.97 -12.21 12.80
C ASP A 51 8.21 -13.35 12.14
N ASN A 52 6.88 -13.28 12.11
CA ASN A 52 6.03 -14.35 11.59
C ASN A 52 6.16 -14.47 10.05
N PRO A 53 6.53 -15.64 9.50
CA PRO A 53 6.71 -15.82 8.06
C PRO A 53 5.44 -15.62 7.23
N ALA A 54 4.28 -16.06 7.71
CA ALA A 54 3.01 -15.88 7.00
C ALA A 54 2.60 -14.41 6.94
N ALA A 55 2.85 -13.66 8.02
CA ALA A 55 2.67 -12.22 8.06
C ALA A 55 3.59 -11.49 7.06
N LYS A 56 4.85 -11.95 6.88
CA LYS A 56 5.76 -11.39 5.87
C LYS A 56 5.23 -11.52 4.46
N VAL A 57 4.56 -12.63 4.11
CA VAL A 57 3.92 -12.79 2.79
C VAL A 57 2.93 -11.64 2.54
N LEU A 58 2.10 -11.29 3.53
CA LEU A 58 1.15 -10.17 3.41
C LEU A 58 1.84 -8.80 3.26
N VAL A 59 2.98 -8.61 3.92
CA VAL A 59 3.76 -7.36 3.75
C VAL A 59 4.36 -7.26 2.36
N GLU A 60 4.92 -8.36 1.84
CA GLU A 60 5.52 -8.36 0.51
C GLU A 60 4.48 -8.12 -0.59
N ILE A 61 3.28 -8.73 -0.51
CA ILE A 61 2.23 -8.45 -1.52
C ILE A 61 1.74 -7.00 -1.47
N SER A 62 1.78 -6.34 -0.30
CA SER A 62 1.40 -4.94 -0.18
C SER A 62 2.44 -4.03 -0.83
N LYS A 63 3.73 -4.36 -0.68
CA LYS A 63 4.83 -3.67 -1.37
C LYS A 63 4.76 -3.85 -2.88
N VAL A 64 4.54 -5.08 -3.36
CA VAL A 64 4.39 -5.34 -4.80
C VAL A 64 3.19 -4.58 -5.38
N GLN A 65 2.07 -4.51 -4.65
CA GLN A 65 0.91 -3.71 -5.04
C GLN A 65 1.24 -2.21 -5.13
N ASP A 66 2.01 -1.70 -4.17
CA ASP A 66 2.50 -0.32 -4.17
C ASP A 66 3.42 -0.02 -5.37
N ASP A 67 4.37 -0.93 -5.66
CA ASP A 67 5.36 -0.75 -6.72
C ASP A 67 4.75 -0.86 -8.14
N GLU A 68 3.86 -1.83 -8.37
CA GLU A 68 3.28 -2.13 -9.69
C GLU A 68 2.07 -1.26 -10.04
N VAL A 69 1.27 -0.95 -9.02
CA VAL A 69 -0.04 -0.32 -9.19
C VAL A 69 -0.10 1.04 -8.49
N GLY A 70 0.44 1.15 -7.27
CA GLY A 70 0.47 2.38 -6.47
C GLY A 70 -0.87 2.71 -5.80
N ASP A 71 -1.79 1.74 -5.71
CA ASP A 71 -3.06 1.86 -5.01
C ASP A 71 -3.57 0.47 -4.59
N GLY A 72 -4.49 0.41 -3.62
CA GLY A 72 -5.06 -0.83 -3.12
C GLY A 72 -4.16 -1.60 -2.15
N THR A 73 -3.10 -0.96 -1.63
CA THR A 73 -2.10 -1.53 -0.71
C THR A 73 -2.74 -2.09 0.56
N THR A 74 -3.73 -1.39 1.12
CA THR A 74 -4.55 -1.86 2.25
C THR A 74 -5.52 -2.94 1.82
N SER A 75 -6.23 -2.74 0.70
CA SER A 75 -7.29 -3.64 0.22
C SER A 75 -6.78 -5.05 -0.05
N VAL A 76 -5.58 -5.19 -0.64
CA VAL A 76 -4.98 -6.50 -0.94
C VAL A 76 -4.66 -7.29 0.34
N VAL A 77 -4.19 -6.61 1.39
CA VAL A 77 -3.86 -7.24 2.68
C VAL A 77 -5.13 -7.64 3.43
N VAL A 78 -6.13 -6.76 3.45
CA VAL A 78 -7.41 -7.03 4.10
C VAL A 78 -8.14 -8.19 3.41
N LEU A 79 -8.21 -8.19 2.08
CA LEU A 79 -8.86 -9.27 1.33
C LEU A 79 -8.15 -10.61 1.56
N ALA A 80 -6.82 -10.64 1.53
CA ALA A 80 -6.05 -11.85 1.84
C ALA A 80 -6.32 -12.34 3.26
N GLY A 81 -6.39 -11.43 4.24
CA GLY A 81 -6.74 -11.75 5.63
C GLY A 81 -8.14 -12.35 5.77
N GLU A 82 -9.14 -11.79 5.09
CA GLU A 82 -10.51 -12.30 5.13
C GLU A 82 -10.66 -13.65 4.40
N LEU A 83 -9.91 -13.87 3.32
CA LEU A 83 -9.82 -15.18 2.67
C LEU A 83 -9.23 -16.24 3.62
N LEU A 84 -8.17 -15.91 4.34
CA LEU A 84 -7.56 -16.80 5.33
C LEU A 84 -8.51 -17.08 6.51
N ARG A 85 -9.26 -16.07 6.96
CA ARG A 85 -10.27 -16.20 8.02
C ARG A 85 -11.39 -17.16 7.64
N GLU A 86 -11.88 -17.07 6.40
CA GLU A 86 -12.87 -18.01 5.90
C GLU A 86 -12.29 -19.41 5.67
N ALA A 87 -11.04 -19.50 5.20
CA ALA A 87 -10.36 -20.78 5.04
C ALA A 87 -10.12 -21.50 6.38
N GLU A 88 -9.78 -20.77 7.45
CA GLU A 88 -9.62 -21.34 8.80
C GLU A 88 -10.90 -22.06 9.26
N LYS A 89 -12.08 -21.45 9.03
CA LYS A 89 -13.38 -22.07 9.33
C LYS A 89 -13.58 -23.38 8.59
N LEU A 90 -13.18 -23.45 7.31
CA LEU A 90 -13.29 -24.66 6.50
C LEU A 90 -12.29 -25.75 6.90
N VAL A 91 -11.08 -25.36 7.30
CA VAL A 91 -10.09 -26.31 7.85
C VAL A 91 -10.62 -26.91 9.15
N ALA A 92 -11.24 -26.10 10.02
CA ALA A 92 -11.85 -26.57 11.27
C ALA A 92 -12.98 -27.58 11.02
N THR A 93 -13.72 -27.47 9.90
CA THR A 93 -14.72 -28.45 9.48
C THR A 93 -14.14 -29.65 8.72
N LYS A 94 -12.82 -29.84 8.75
CA LYS A 94 -12.08 -30.94 8.10
C LYS A 94 -12.17 -30.94 6.56
N ILE A 95 -12.24 -29.77 5.95
CA ILE A 95 -11.96 -29.61 4.51
C ILE A 95 -10.45 -29.45 4.33
N HIS A 96 -9.86 -30.28 3.47
CA HIS A 96 -8.42 -30.27 3.23
C HIS A 96 -7.99 -28.95 2.54
N PRO A 97 -6.86 -28.32 2.94
CA PRO A 97 -6.40 -27.04 2.36
C PRO A 97 -6.33 -27.03 0.83
N MET A 98 -5.84 -28.11 0.21
CA MET A 98 -5.81 -28.23 -1.26
C MET A 98 -7.20 -28.17 -1.93
N THR A 99 -8.26 -28.64 -1.25
CA THR A 99 -9.63 -28.49 -1.76
C THR A 99 -10.11 -27.04 -1.65
N ILE A 100 -9.74 -26.35 -0.56
CA ILE A 100 -10.04 -24.93 -0.37
C ILE A 100 -9.36 -24.09 -1.45
N ILE A 101 -8.06 -24.30 -1.66
CA ILE A 101 -7.27 -23.64 -2.72
C ILE A 101 -7.90 -23.86 -4.09
N ALA A 102 -8.31 -25.09 -4.41
CA ALA A 102 -8.96 -25.38 -5.68
C ALA A 102 -10.28 -24.60 -5.85
N GLY A 103 -11.08 -24.46 -4.79
CA GLY A 103 -12.29 -23.63 -4.81
C GLY A 103 -11.98 -22.14 -4.92
N PHE A 104 -10.99 -21.63 -4.19
CA PHE A 104 -10.57 -20.23 -4.25
C PHE A 104 -10.07 -19.84 -5.64
N ARG A 105 -9.31 -20.71 -6.32
CA ARG A 105 -8.89 -20.48 -7.71
C ARG A 105 -10.07 -20.37 -8.67
N MET A 106 -11.06 -21.27 -8.53
CA MET A 106 -12.29 -21.21 -9.33
C MET A 106 -13.08 -19.91 -9.06
N ALA A 107 -13.16 -19.51 -7.79
CA ALA A 107 -13.84 -18.29 -7.38
C ALA A 107 -13.14 -17.03 -7.90
N ALA A 108 -11.82 -16.94 -7.78
CA ALA A 108 -11.04 -15.80 -8.24
C ALA A 108 -11.15 -15.60 -9.76
N GLU A 109 -11.11 -16.68 -10.53
CA GLU A 109 -11.30 -16.59 -11.98
C GLU A 109 -12.71 -16.13 -12.35
N CYS A 110 -13.74 -16.69 -11.69
CA CYS A 110 -15.12 -16.25 -11.88
C CYS A 110 -15.35 -14.78 -11.50
N ALA A 111 -14.77 -14.34 -10.39
CA ALA A 111 -14.80 -12.95 -9.94
C ALA A 111 -14.13 -12.02 -10.95
N ARG A 112 -12.95 -12.40 -11.47
CA ARG A 112 -12.22 -11.66 -12.50
C ARG A 112 -13.04 -11.52 -13.79
N GLU A 113 -13.65 -12.61 -14.26
CA GLU A 113 -14.54 -12.59 -15.42
C GLU A 113 -15.77 -11.71 -15.21
N ALA A 114 -16.35 -11.72 -14.01
CA ALA A 114 -17.49 -10.89 -13.66
C ALA A 114 -17.15 -9.40 -13.74
N LEU A 115 -15.97 -9.00 -13.25
CA LEU A 115 -15.46 -7.64 -13.39
C LEU A 115 -15.25 -7.27 -14.86
N LEU A 116 -14.57 -8.12 -15.63
CA LEU A 116 -14.30 -7.87 -17.05
C LEU A 116 -15.56 -7.59 -17.87
N LYS A 117 -16.66 -8.30 -17.59
CA LYS A 117 -17.95 -8.10 -18.25
C LYS A 117 -18.60 -6.75 -17.95
N ARG A 118 -18.16 -6.05 -16.92
CA ARG A 118 -18.72 -4.76 -16.47
C ARG A 118 -17.73 -3.61 -16.51
N VAL A 119 -16.56 -3.82 -17.10
CA VAL A 119 -15.60 -2.77 -17.38
C VAL A 119 -16.21 -1.76 -18.35
N MET A 120 -16.01 -0.48 -18.06
CA MET A 120 -16.29 0.63 -18.97
C MET A 120 -14.96 1.17 -19.47
N ASP A 121 -14.92 1.61 -20.73
CA ASP A 121 -13.74 2.26 -21.30
C ASP A 121 -13.91 3.79 -21.27
N ASN A 122 -12.99 4.49 -20.63
CA ASN A 122 -13.00 5.96 -20.55
C ASN A 122 -12.20 6.64 -21.68
N LYS A 123 -11.78 5.90 -22.70
CA LYS A 123 -10.94 6.43 -23.80
C LYS A 123 -11.54 7.62 -24.56
N GLU A 124 -12.86 7.79 -24.54
CA GLU A 124 -13.58 8.83 -25.29
C GLU A 124 -14.10 9.99 -24.42
N ASP A 125 -13.73 10.09 -23.14
CA ASP A 125 -14.11 11.23 -22.28
C ASP A 125 -13.04 12.34 -22.34
N PRO A 126 -13.20 13.39 -23.17
CA PRO A 126 -12.16 14.39 -23.43
C PRO A 126 -11.80 15.22 -22.17
N GLY A 127 -12.71 15.33 -21.18
CA GLY A 127 -12.45 16.05 -19.94
C GLY A 127 -11.51 15.27 -19.00
N LYS A 128 -11.71 13.96 -18.89
CA LYS A 128 -10.86 13.08 -18.08
C LYS A 128 -9.55 12.73 -18.78
N GLU A 129 -9.55 12.56 -20.10
CA GLU A 129 -8.34 12.29 -20.86
C GLU A 129 -7.31 13.43 -20.75
N HIS A 130 -7.76 14.69 -20.78
CA HIS A 130 -6.88 15.85 -20.61
C HIS A 130 -6.27 15.93 -19.20
N PHE A 131 -7.07 15.73 -18.16
CA PHE A 131 -6.59 15.71 -16.77
C PHE A 131 -5.67 14.52 -16.49
N ALA A 132 -6.01 13.35 -17.01
CA ALA A 132 -5.21 12.14 -16.86
C ALA A 132 -3.89 12.27 -17.64
N LYS A 133 -3.89 12.83 -18.87
CA LYS A 133 -2.66 13.17 -19.60
C LYS A 133 -1.81 14.20 -18.86
N LEU A 134 -2.41 15.24 -18.29
CA LEU A 134 -1.67 16.22 -17.46
C LEU A 134 -1.06 15.56 -16.22
N ALA A 135 -1.77 14.63 -15.59
CA ALA A 135 -1.30 13.89 -14.44
C ALA A 135 -0.19 12.89 -14.81
N VAL A 136 -0.31 12.18 -15.94
CA VAL A 136 0.78 11.35 -16.48
C VAL A 136 1.96 12.19 -16.89
N ASP A 137 1.75 13.32 -17.55
CA ASP A 137 2.84 14.25 -17.87
C ASP A 137 3.48 14.76 -16.59
N ALA A 138 2.72 15.02 -15.53
CA ALA A 138 3.26 15.38 -14.23
C ALA A 138 4.07 14.21 -13.64
N VAL A 139 3.55 12.98 -13.59
CA VAL A 139 4.25 11.79 -13.10
C VAL A 139 5.48 11.47 -13.92
N MET A 140 5.41 11.49 -15.24
CA MET A 140 6.51 11.21 -16.14
C MET A 140 7.56 12.33 -16.11
N ARG A 141 7.15 13.60 -16.02
CA ARG A 141 8.10 14.70 -15.74
C ARG A 141 8.76 14.52 -14.37
N LEU A 142 8.02 14.01 -13.38
CA LEU A 142 8.55 13.71 -12.06
C LEU A 142 9.50 12.50 -12.06
N LYS A 143 9.23 11.44 -12.82
CA LYS A 143 10.06 10.22 -12.89
C LYS A 143 11.24 10.33 -13.86
N VAL A 144 11.11 11.08 -14.95
CA VAL A 144 12.12 11.17 -16.03
C VAL A 144 13.01 12.40 -15.91
N ARG A 145 12.49 13.54 -15.41
CA ARG A 145 13.24 14.81 -15.31
C ARG A 145 13.56 15.26 -13.89
N ARG A 146 12.96 14.62 -12.88
CA ARG A 146 13.15 14.97 -11.46
C ARG A 146 13.53 13.71 -10.69
N PHE A 147 14.15 13.90 -9.54
CA PHE A 147 14.47 12.82 -8.62
C PHE A 147 13.40 12.79 -7.52
N ILE A 148 12.80 11.62 -7.27
CA ILE A 148 11.85 11.43 -6.18
C ILE A 148 12.58 10.71 -5.06
N LEU A 149 12.61 11.34 -3.89
CA LEU A 149 13.06 10.72 -2.66
C LEU A 149 11.82 10.33 -1.85
N ASP A 150 11.66 9.05 -1.54
CA ASP A 150 10.54 8.54 -0.74
C ASP A 150 10.74 8.86 0.74
N LYS A 151 10.69 10.15 1.07
CA LYS A 151 10.82 10.69 2.43
C LYS A 151 9.93 11.91 2.62
N LYS A 152 9.27 11.95 3.78
CA LYS A 152 8.50 13.10 4.22
C LYS A 152 9.43 14.19 4.76
N ILE A 153 9.15 15.43 4.39
CA ILE A 153 9.79 16.60 4.99
C ILE A 153 9.31 16.72 6.45
N GLY A 154 10.22 17.09 7.35
CA GLY A 154 9.91 17.20 8.78
C GLY A 154 8.85 18.24 9.11
N ILE A 155 8.14 18.02 10.22
CA ILE A 155 7.18 19.00 10.77
C ILE A 155 7.96 20.28 11.13
N GLY A 156 7.50 21.43 10.62
CA GLY A 156 8.14 22.73 10.84
C GLY A 156 9.22 23.12 9.82
N GLN A 157 9.55 22.25 8.87
CA GLN A 157 10.50 22.55 7.79
C GLN A 157 9.79 23.11 6.54
N PRO A 158 10.47 23.92 5.70
CA PRO A 158 9.89 24.43 4.46
C PRO A 158 9.59 23.30 3.48
N LYS A 159 8.32 23.14 3.11
CA LYS A 159 7.85 22.10 2.16
C LYS A 159 8.20 22.38 0.70
N ARG A 160 8.71 23.58 0.42
CA ARG A 160 9.13 24.02 -0.92
C ARG A 160 10.37 24.90 -0.81
N ILE A 161 11.43 24.56 -1.53
CA ILE A 161 12.70 25.31 -1.57
C ILE A 161 13.11 25.51 -3.02
N GLU A 162 13.43 26.74 -3.39
CA GLU A 162 13.96 27.09 -4.72
C GLU A 162 15.48 27.29 -4.66
N ASN A 163 16.19 26.83 -5.68
CA ASN A 163 17.65 26.92 -5.83
C ASN A 163 18.43 26.43 -4.59
N ALA A 164 18.07 25.25 -4.12
CA ALA A 164 18.69 24.60 -2.97
C ALA A 164 20.10 24.10 -3.28
N LYS A 165 21.02 24.30 -2.32
CA LYS A 165 22.29 23.57 -2.26
C LYS A 165 22.09 22.32 -1.43
N ILE A 166 22.47 21.17 -1.97
CA ILE A 166 22.23 19.85 -1.39
C ILE A 166 23.55 19.28 -0.90
N LEU A 167 23.62 18.96 0.38
CA LEU A 167 24.68 18.14 0.94
C LEU A 167 24.16 16.71 1.08
N VAL A 168 24.83 15.76 0.46
CA VAL A 168 24.53 14.34 0.62
C VAL A 168 25.56 13.75 1.57
N ALA A 169 25.11 13.11 2.65
CA ALA A 169 25.99 12.54 3.66
C ALA A 169 25.62 11.08 3.95
N ASN A 170 26.62 10.20 3.98
CA ASN A 170 26.51 8.80 4.36
C ASN A 170 27.25 8.55 5.68
N THR A 171 26.97 9.40 6.67
CA THR A 171 27.59 9.32 7.99
C THR A 171 26.54 9.55 9.06
N ALA A 172 26.70 8.89 10.21
CA ALA A 172 25.80 9.08 11.33
C ALA A 172 25.97 10.52 11.86
N MET A 173 24.87 11.25 11.94
CA MET A 173 24.82 12.56 12.59
C MET A 173 24.83 12.48 14.12
N ASP A 174 24.99 11.27 14.67
CA ASP A 174 25.15 11.05 16.10
C ASP A 174 26.39 11.81 16.59
N THR A 175 26.15 12.66 17.59
CA THR A 175 27.15 13.45 18.32
C THR A 175 28.38 12.61 18.61
N ASP A 176 29.52 12.98 18.01
CA ASP A 176 30.83 12.91 18.68
C ASP A 176 31.99 13.51 17.88
N LYS A 177 31.81 13.90 16.61
CA LYS A 177 32.90 14.53 15.86
C LYS A 177 32.35 15.60 14.94
N VAL A 178 32.59 16.87 15.30
CA VAL A 178 33.13 17.94 14.42
C VAL A 178 32.98 19.33 15.09
N LYS A 179 34.10 20.06 15.11
CA LYS A 179 34.24 21.48 15.51
C LYS A 179 34.42 22.31 14.23
N ILE A 180 33.57 23.30 13.93
CA ILE A 180 33.93 24.40 13.01
C ILE A 180 33.25 25.73 13.40
N TYR A 181 34.03 26.80 13.31
CA TYR A 181 33.70 28.21 13.59
C TYR A 181 33.00 28.90 12.40
N GLY A 182 32.08 29.82 12.70
CA GLY A 182 31.46 30.70 11.68
C GLY A 182 30.26 31.54 12.10
N ALA A 183 29.74 31.37 13.31
CA ALA A 183 28.92 32.34 14.05
C ALA A 183 28.90 31.81 15.50
N ARG A 184 29.03 32.68 16.52
CA ARG A 184 28.92 32.23 17.92
C ARG A 184 27.48 31.87 18.22
N VAL A 185 27.10 30.63 17.97
CA VAL A 185 25.96 29.99 18.66
C VAL A 185 26.48 28.68 19.22
N ARG A 186 26.60 28.60 20.55
CA ARG A 186 26.76 27.34 21.25
C ARG A 186 25.46 26.57 21.08
N VAL A 187 25.52 25.37 20.53
CA VAL A 187 24.40 24.43 20.62
C VAL A 187 24.98 23.10 21.08
N ASP A 188 24.55 22.65 22.26
CA ASP A 188 25.09 21.49 22.98
C ASP A 188 24.60 20.13 22.44
N SER A 189 23.88 20.11 21.31
CA SER A 189 23.44 18.90 20.64
C SER A 189 23.03 19.22 19.21
N MET A 190 23.59 18.57 18.21
CA MET A 190 23.15 18.71 16.82
C MET A 190 21.91 17.83 16.59
N ASN A 191 20.80 18.19 17.23
CA ASN A 191 19.52 17.54 17.02
C ASN A 191 18.83 18.16 15.80
N ARG A 192 17.91 17.43 15.17
CA ARG A 192 17.06 17.91 14.06
C ARG A 192 16.52 19.33 14.25
N GLY A 193 16.17 19.69 15.50
CA GLY A 193 15.72 21.04 15.86
C GLY A 193 16.73 22.14 15.52
N THR A 194 18.02 21.95 15.81
CA THR A 194 19.06 22.96 15.59
C THR A 194 19.30 23.27 14.11
N ILE A 195 19.15 22.26 13.26
CA ILE A 195 19.30 22.40 11.80
C ILE A 195 18.08 23.10 11.20
N CYS A 196 16.89 22.78 11.72
CA CYS A 196 15.66 23.47 11.33
C CYS A 196 15.70 24.95 11.74
N ASP A 197 16.21 25.27 12.93
CA ASP A 197 16.37 26.65 13.43
C ASP A 197 17.36 27.46 12.57
N ALA A 198 18.34 26.79 11.95
CA ALA A 198 19.26 27.40 11.00
C ALA A 198 18.66 27.57 9.57
N GLY A 199 17.38 27.23 9.38
CA GLY A 199 16.70 27.30 8.08
C GLY A 199 17.13 26.23 7.09
N ILE A 200 17.78 25.16 7.56
CA ILE A 200 18.26 24.07 6.73
C ILE A 200 17.23 22.94 6.76
N LEU A 201 16.83 22.46 5.57
CA LEU A 201 15.97 21.30 5.43
C LEU A 201 16.79 20.02 5.58
N ALA A 202 16.35 19.14 6.47
CA ALA A 202 17.03 17.90 6.82
C ALA A 202 16.13 16.70 6.57
N ILE A 203 16.60 15.80 5.70
CA ILE A 203 15.98 14.52 5.37
C ILE A 203 16.90 13.40 5.86
N GLU A 204 16.40 12.57 6.77
CA GLU A 204 17.18 11.51 7.42
C GLU A 204 16.74 10.11 6.94
N HIS A 205 17.63 9.14 7.14
CA HIS A 205 17.40 7.72 6.84
C HIS A 205 17.00 7.42 5.39
N ALA A 206 17.48 8.21 4.44
CA ALA A 206 17.43 7.85 3.03
C ALA A 206 18.16 6.53 2.82
N ASP A 207 17.60 5.67 1.98
CA ASP A 207 18.20 4.41 1.57
C ASP A 207 19.47 4.63 0.75
N PHE A 208 20.37 3.64 0.75
CA PHE A 208 21.66 3.78 0.09
C PHE A 208 21.53 4.06 -1.42
N ASP A 209 20.61 3.37 -2.09
CA ASP A 209 20.31 3.57 -3.52
C ASP A 209 19.72 4.97 -3.78
N GLY A 210 18.81 5.46 -2.91
CA GLY A 210 18.33 6.83 -2.94
C GLY A 210 19.42 7.89 -2.75
N ILE A 211 20.37 7.68 -1.84
CA ILE A 211 21.49 8.59 -1.59
C ILE A 211 22.43 8.68 -2.81
N GLU A 212 22.82 7.55 -3.40
CA GLU A 212 23.69 7.52 -4.58
C GLU A 212 23.03 8.22 -5.77
N ARG A 213 21.76 7.92 -6.03
CA ARG A 213 21.00 8.55 -7.12
C ARG A 213 20.81 10.05 -6.89
N LEU A 214 20.57 10.49 -5.66
CA LEU A 214 20.45 11.91 -5.33
C LEU A 214 21.76 12.66 -5.61
N ALA A 215 22.90 12.10 -5.21
CA ALA A 215 24.22 12.67 -5.48
C ALA A 215 24.46 12.81 -7.00
N LEU A 216 24.18 11.75 -7.76
CA LEU A 216 24.27 11.72 -9.22
C LEU A 216 23.41 12.79 -9.89
N VAL A 217 22.14 12.92 -9.50
CA VAL A 217 21.20 13.86 -10.13
C VAL A 217 21.49 15.31 -9.75
N THR A 218 21.96 15.55 -8.53
CA THR A 218 22.27 16.91 -8.04
C THR A 218 23.68 17.36 -8.42
N GLY A 219 24.53 16.43 -8.87
CA GLY A 219 25.93 16.67 -9.24
C GLY A 219 26.86 16.95 -8.05
N GLY A 220 26.44 16.55 -6.85
CA GLY A 220 27.20 16.67 -5.61
C GLY A 220 27.89 15.37 -5.19
N ASP A 221 28.87 15.49 -4.31
CA ASP A 221 29.60 14.35 -3.75
C ASP A 221 28.91 13.83 -2.47
N ILE A 222 29.09 12.55 -2.19
CA ILE A 222 28.63 11.94 -0.94
C ILE A 222 29.71 12.13 0.13
N ALA A 223 29.41 12.91 1.16
CA ALA A 223 30.28 13.06 2.31
C ALA A 223 30.23 11.82 3.21
N SER A 224 31.38 11.16 3.41
CA SER A 224 31.53 10.04 4.35
C SER A 224 31.86 10.50 5.79
N THR A 225 32.36 11.73 5.94
CA THR A 225 32.67 12.39 7.21
C THR A 225 32.45 13.90 7.07
N PHE A 226 32.30 14.62 8.18
CA PHE A 226 32.18 16.07 8.20
C PHE A 226 33.50 16.79 8.53
N ASP A 227 34.62 16.06 8.58
CA ASP A 227 35.92 16.60 9.04
C ASP A 227 36.51 17.61 8.05
N ASN A 228 36.22 17.47 6.75
CA ASN A 228 36.75 18.35 5.70
C ASN A 228 35.66 18.80 4.71
N PRO A 229 34.70 19.65 5.14
CA PRO A 229 33.53 20.00 4.35
C PRO A 229 33.86 20.79 3.08
N GLU A 230 35.01 21.47 3.05
CA GLU A 230 35.48 22.21 1.86
C GLU A 230 35.88 21.28 0.71
N SER A 231 36.14 20.00 1.00
CA SER A 231 36.47 19.01 -0.02
C SER A 231 35.26 18.31 -0.64
N VAL A 232 34.05 18.58 -0.12
CA VAL A 232 32.81 17.96 -0.60
C VAL A 232 32.09 18.93 -1.53
N LYS A 233 31.90 18.53 -2.79
CA LYS A 233 31.10 19.32 -3.72
C LYS A 233 29.62 19.24 -3.36
N LEU A 234 29.02 20.38 -3.04
CA LEU A 234 27.56 20.45 -2.84
C LEU A 234 26.83 20.26 -4.17
N GLY A 235 25.78 19.44 -4.14
CA GLY A 235 24.83 19.31 -5.22
C GLY A 235 23.95 20.55 -5.34
N HIS A 236 23.29 20.71 -6.48
CA HIS A 236 22.37 21.82 -6.71
C HIS A 236 21.03 21.30 -7.22
N CYS A 237 19.93 21.77 -6.63
CA CYS A 237 18.59 21.50 -7.10
C CYS A 237 17.79 22.79 -7.26
N LYS A 238 17.15 22.95 -8.42
CA LYS A 238 16.34 24.15 -8.73
C LYS A 238 15.08 24.24 -7.86
N LEU A 239 14.48 23.09 -7.51
CA LEU A 239 13.24 23.05 -6.75
C LEU A 239 13.14 21.73 -5.97
N ILE A 240 12.95 21.84 -4.66
CA ILE A 240 12.55 20.75 -3.77
C ILE A 240 11.11 21.03 -3.37
N GLU A 241 10.21 20.06 -3.52
CA GLU A 241 8.81 20.17 -3.09
C GLU A 241 8.26 18.82 -2.61
N GLU A 242 7.40 18.83 -1.60
CA GLU A 242 6.63 17.66 -1.16
C GLU A 242 5.46 17.43 -2.13
N ILE A 243 5.32 16.21 -2.65
CA ILE A 243 4.30 15.84 -3.63
C ILE A 243 3.54 14.63 -3.10
N MET A 244 2.21 14.65 -3.20
CA MET A 244 1.39 13.48 -2.91
C MET A 244 1.40 12.54 -4.11
N ILE A 245 2.08 11.40 -3.97
CA ILE A 245 2.31 10.45 -5.07
C ILE A 245 1.07 9.59 -5.33
N ASP A 246 0.29 9.23 -4.32
CA ASP A 246 -0.80 8.25 -4.43
C ASP A 246 -1.86 8.66 -5.47
N ALA A 247 -2.34 9.90 -5.40
CA ALA A 247 -3.32 10.44 -6.36
C ALA A 247 -2.74 10.50 -7.79
N LEU A 248 -1.44 10.79 -7.91
CA LEU A 248 -0.72 10.83 -9.18
C LEU A 248 -0.49 9.41 -9.76
N CYS A 249 -0.22 8.41 -8.93
CA CYS A 249 -0.12 7.01 -9.32
C CYS A 249 -1.45 6.48 -9.88
N VAL A 250 -2.57 6.73 -9.19
CA VAL A 250 -3.91 6.34 -9.67
C VAL A 250 -4.20 6.97 -11.04
N LEU A 251 -3.92 8.26 -11.20
CA LEU A 251 -4.10 8.96 -12.47
C LEU A 251 -3.15 8.44 -13.57
N SER A 252 -1.96 7.98 -13.20
CA SER A 252 -1.06 7.35 -14.17
C SER A 252 -1.55 5.99 -14.66
N GLN A 253 -2.21 5.21 -13.81
CA GLN A 253 -2.75 3.92 -14.21
C GLN A 253 -3.93 4.06 -15.16
N THR A 254 -4.82 5.04 -14.93
CA THR A 254 -6.00 5.26 -15.79
C THR A 254 -5.67 5.75 -17.20
N VAL A 255 -4.48 6.33 -17.42
CA VAL A 255 -3.99 6.65 -18.78
C VAL A 255 -3.42 5.41 -19.48
N ASN A 256 -2.68 4.57 -18.76
CA ASN A 256 -2.09 3.37 -19.33
C ASN A 256 -3.13 2.28 -19.59
N ASP A 257 -4.17 2.23 -18.76
CA ASP A 257 -5.32 1.36 -18.91
C ASP A 257 -6.60 2.17 -18.66
N SER A 258 -7.30 2.52 -19.75
CA SER A 258 -8.52 3.35 -19.72
C SER A 258 -9.74 2.63 -19.14
N ARG A 259 -9.60 1.35 -18.81
CA ARG A 259 -10.67 0.51 -18.24
C ARG A 259 -10.95 0.88 -16.79
N VAL A 260 -12.19 1.24 -16.52
CA VAL A 260 -12.67 1.62 -15.20
C VAL A 260 -13.87 0.77 -14.77
N LEU A 261 -14.08 0.72 -13.47
CA LEU A 261 -15.24 0.13 -12.80
C LEU A 261 -15.90 1.18 -11.91
N LEU A 262 -17.14 0.93 -11.49
CA LEU A 262 -17.74 1.70 -10.40
C LEU A 262 -17.02 1.36 -9.09
N GLY A 263 -16.83 2.34 -8.22
CA GLY A 263 -16.13 2.15 -6.94
C GLY A 263 -17.07 1.88 -5.77
N GLY A 264 -16.58 2.13 -4.55
CA GLY A 264 -17.43 2.22 -3.36
C GLY A 264 -18.07 0.90 -2.93
N GLY A 265 -17.34 -0.22 -3.06
CA GLY A 265 -17.80 -1.56 -2.70
C GLY A 265 -18.64 -2.25 -3.77
N TRP A 266 -18.95 -1.57 -4.88
CA TRP A 266 -19.70 -2.16 -5.99
C TRP A 266 -18.95 -3.34 -6.66
N PRO A 267 -17.63 -3.28 -6.96
CA PRO A 267 -16.91 -4.39 -7.58
C PRO A 267 -16.96 -5.65 -6.72
N GLU A 268 -16.80 -5.50 -5.41
CA GLU A 268 -16.82 -6.59 -4.43
C GLU A 268 -18.17 -7.30 -4.42
N MET A 269 -19.26 -6.56 -4.51
CA MET A 269 -20.61 -7.11 -4.55
C MET A 269 -20.91 -7.83 -5.87
N VAL A 270 -20.45 -7.27 -7.00
CA VAL A 270 -20.57 -7.92 -8.32
C VAL A 270 -19.82 -9.24 -8.34
N MET A 271 -18.58 -9.26 -7.84
CA MET A 271 -17.78 -10.48 -7.71
C MET A 271 -18.45 -11.47 -6.78
N ALA A 272 -18.91 -11.03 -5.60
CA ALA A 272 -19.54 -11.90 -4.61
C ALA A 272 -20.80 -12.58 -5.14
N LYS A 273 -21.64 -11.87 -5.90
CA LYS A 273 -22.81 -12.42 -6.58
C LYS A 273 -22.43 -13.52 -7.56
N ALA A 274 -21.50 -13.24 -8.47
CA ALA A 274 -21.06 -14.21 -9.48
C ALA A 274 -20.45 -15.47 -8.85
N VAL A 275 -19.63 -15.28 -7.81
CA VAL A 275 -19.01 -16.37 -7.06
C VAL A 275 -20.06 -17.19 -6.29
N ASP A 276 -21.07 -16.57 -5.69
CA ASP A 276 -22.17 -17.28 -5.02
C ASP A 276 -22.99 -18.14 -6.01
N GLU A 277 -23.27 -17.61 -7.21
CA GLU A 277 -23.93 -18.36 -8.28
C GLU A 277 -23.10 -19.57 -8.76
N LEU A 278 -21.77 -19.43 -8.82
CA LEU A 278 -20.86 -20.53 -9.13
C LEU A 278 -20.85 -21.58 -8.01
N ALA A 279 -20.87 -21.16 -6.74
CA ALA A 279 -20.90 -22.06 -5.59
C ALA A 279 -22.11 -23.00 -5.66
N ARG A 280 -23.30 -22.46 -5.97
CA ARG A 280 -24.55 -23.23 -6.10
C ARG A 280 -24.52 -24.30 -7.21
N LYS A 281 -23.73 -24.07 -8.26
CA LYS A 281 -23.59 -24.99 -9.41
C LYS A 281 -22.45 -26.00 -9.21
N THR A 282 -21.58 -25.78 -8.24
CA THR A 282 -20.40 -26.62 -8.02
C THR A 282 -20.73 -27.77 -7.06
N PRO A 283 -20.46 -29.03 -7.41
CA PRO A 283 -20.70 -30.15 -6.51
C PRO A 283 -19.57 -30.35 -5.49
N GLY A 284 -19.91 -30.91 -4.34
CA GLY A 284 -18.96 -31.37 -3.32
C GLY A 284 -18.29 -30.26 -2.53
N LYS A 285 -17.21 -30.59 -1.81
CA LYS A 285 -16.57 -29.69 -0.82
C LYS A 285 -16.00 -28.39 -1.43
N LYS A 286 -15.79 -28.34 -2.74
CA LYS A 286 -15.32 -27.13 -3.43
C LYS A 286 -16.36 -26.01 -3.38
N SER A 287 -17.66 -26.32 -3.36
CA SER A 287 -18.71 -25.30 -3.28
C SER A 287 -18.59 -24.46 -2.01
N HIS A 288 -18.33 -25.10 -0.86
CA HIS A 288 -18.13 -24.40 0.42
C HIS A 288 -16.92 -23.46 0.40
N ALA A 289 -15.86 -23.82 -0.33
CA ALA A 289 -14.70 -22.95 -0.52
C ALA A 289 -15.02 -21.76 -1.43
N ILE A 290 -15.80 -21.97 -2.50
CA ILE A 290 -16.25 -20.89 -3.38
C ILE A 290 -17.20 -19.94 -2.61
N GLU A 291 -18.11 -20.48 -1.81
CA GLU A 291 -19.02 -19.72 -0.95
C GLU A 291 -18.26 -18.89 0.10
N ALA A 292 -17.24 -19.49 0.73
CA ALA A 292 -16.31 -18.79 1.61
C ALA A 292 -15.61 -17.60 0.93
N PHE A 293 -15.17 -17.77 -0.32
CA PHE A 293 -14.59 -16.68 -1.09
C PHE A 293 -15.60 -15.53 -1.33
N SER A 294 -16.86 -15.85 -1.62
CA SER A 294 -17.93 -14.83 -1.73
C SER A 294 -18.11 -14.05 -0.43
N ARG A 295 -18.10 -14.72 0.73
CA ARG A 295 -18.16 -14.06 2.05
C ARG A 295 -16.96 -13.15 2.31
N ALA A 296 -15.76 -13.57 1.92
CA ALA A 296 -14.56 -12.74 2.05
C ALA A 296 -14.63 -11.46 1.18
N LEU A 297 -15.21 -11.54 -0.03
CA LEU A 297 -15.45 -10.37 -0.87
C LEU A 297 -16.43 -9.38 -0.20
N ILE A 298 -17.52 -9.89 0.40
CA ILE A 298 -18.51 -9.09 1.13
C ILE A 298 -17.93 -8.43 2.40
N ALA A 299 -16.89 -9.01 2.97
CA ALA A 299 -16.24 -8.44 4.15
C ALA A 299 -15.65 -7.05 3.87
N ILE A 300 -15.18 -6.77 2.65
CA ILE A 300 -14.62 -5.46 2.27
C ILE A 300 -15.64 -4.32 2.42
N PRO A 301 -16.83 -4.34 1.77
CA PRO A 301 -17.83 -3.30 1.98
C PRO A 301 -18.36 -3.26 3.42
N THR A 302 -18.39 -4.40 4.11
CA THR A 302 -18.74 -4.46 5.55
C THR A 302 -17.76 -3.63 6.38
N ILE A 303 -16.45 -3.86 6.19
CA ILE A 303 -15.38 -3.14 6.90
C ILE A 303 -15.41 -1.65 6.61
N ILE A 304 -15.63 -1.26 5.35
CA ILE A 304 -15.73 0.15 4.97
C ILE A 304 -16.94 0.81 5.66
N ALA A 305 -18.08 0.12 5.74
CA ALA A 305 -19.25 0.61 6.46
C ALA A 305 -19.00 0.73 7.98
N ASP A 306 -18.36 -0.27 8.59
CA ASP A 306 -17.96 -0.25 10.01
C ASP A 306 -17.03 0.92 10.32
N ASN A 307 -16.00 1.14 9.49
CA ASN A 307 -15.07 2.26 9.63
C ASN A 307 -15.76 3.62 9.46
N ALA A 308 -16.87 3.67 8.71
CA ALA A 308 -17.70 4.87 8.58
C ALA A 308 -18.70 5.06 9.72
N GLY A 309 -18.79 4.12 10.68
CA GLY A 309 -19.75 4.15 11.78
C GLY A 309 -21.20 3.89 11.35
N LEU A 310 -21.39 3.24 10.20
CA LEU A 310 -22.70 2.87 9.68
C LEU A 310 -23.13 1.51 10.26
N ASP A 311 -24.43 1.21 10.24
CA ASP A 311 -24.93 -0.14 10.50
C ASP A 311 -24.59 -1.04 9.31
N SER A 312 -23.40 -1.64 9.37
CA SER A 312 -22.86 -2.48 8.30
C SER A 312 -23.73 -3.71 8.04
N ALA A 313 -24.38 -4.28 9.05
CA ALA A 313 -25.20 -5.48 8.92
C ALA A 313 -26.45 -5.19 8.07
N ASP A 314 -27.19 -4.13 8.40
CA ASP A 314 -28.36 -3.72 7.63
C ASP A 314 -27.99 -3.21 6.23
N LEU A 315 -26.95 -2.38 6.13
CA LEU A 315 -26.49 -1.81 4.88
C LEU A 315 -26.04 -2.89 3.89
N VAL A 316 -25.21 -3.85 4.33
CA VAL A 316 -24.74 -4.94 3.47
C VAL A 316 -25.90 -5.85 3.09
N ALA A 317 -26.86 -6.11 3.97
CA ALA A 317 -28.04 -6.89 3.64
C ALA A 317 -28.86 -6.22 2.52
N ARG A 318 -29.12 -4.91 2.62
CA ARG A 318 -29.78 -4.13 1.58
C ARG A 318 -28.99 -4.11 0.28
N LEU A 319 -27.67 -3.90 0.37
CA LEU A 319 -26.78 -3.89 -0.78
C LEU A 319 -26.80 -5.24 -1.52
N ARG A 320 -26.79 -6.36 -0.80
CA ARG A 320 -26.93 -7.70 -1.41
C ARG A 320 -28.26 -7.83 -2.15
N ALA A 321 -29.36 -7.38 -1.55
CA ALA A 321 -30.67 -7.41 -2.20
C ALA A 321 -30.72 -6.56 -3.48
N GLU A 322 -30.13 -5.36 -3.46
CA GLU A 322 -30.03 -4.50 -4.66
C GLU A 322 -29.20 -5.13 -5.76
N HIS A 323 -28.06 -5.76 -5.43
CA HIS A 323 -27.19 -6.41 -6.42
C HIS A 323 -27.82 -7.67 -7.04
N HIS A 324 -28.83 -8.27 -6.42
CA HIS A 324 -29.61 -9.32 -7.07
C HIS A 324 -30.44 -8.81 -8.25
N LYS A 325 -30.83 -7.52 -8.27
CA LYS A 325 -31.48 -6.89 -9.41
C LYS A 325 -30.51 -6.75 -10.58
N GLU A 326 -31.02 -6.85 -11.80
CA GLU A 326 -30.20 -6.62 -12.99
C GLU A 326 -29.79 -5.15 -13.11
N GLY A 327 -28.55 -4.91 -13.57
CA GLY A 327 -28.05 -3.56 -13.81
C GLY A 327 -27.74 -2.72 -12.58
N SER A 328 -27.79 -3.26 -11.36
CA SER A 328 -27.51 -2.48 -10.15
C SER A 328 -26.11 -1.87 -10.15
N THR A 329 -26.07 -0.57 -9.82
CA THR A 329 -24.90 0.31 -9.70
C THR A 329 -24.68 0.75 -8.24
N ALA A 330 -25.40 0.13 -7.30
CA ALA A 330 -25.42 0.53 -5.89
C ALA A 330 -24.06 0.29 -5.22
N GLY A 331 -23.54 1.29 -4.52
CA GLY A 331 -22.39 1.15 -3.63
C GLY A 331 -22.79 1.06 -2.16
N ILE A 332 -21.81 1.16 -1.26
CA ILE A 332 -22.01 1.05 0.20
C ILE A 332 -23.05 2.04 0.73
N ASP A 333 -23.13 3.27 0.22
CA ASP A 333 -24.17 4.22 0.64
C ASP A 333 -25.55 3.98 -0.02
N VAL A 334 -25.74 2.81 -0.66
CA VAL A 334 -26.95 2.41 -1.43
C VAL A 334 -27.32 3.38 -2.58
N GLY A 335 -26.51 4.41 -2.82
CA GLY A 335 -26.63 5.32 -3.94
C GLY A 335 -26.01 4.76 -5.23
N ASP A 336 -26.44 5.30 -6.36
CA ASP A 336 -25.87 5.00 -7.67
C ASP A 336 -24.43 5.55 -7.76
N MET A 337 -23.46 4.67 -7.94
CA MET A 337 -22.04 5.07 -8.02
C MET A 337 -21.70 5.77 -9.35
N ALA A 338 -22.45 5.49 -10.42
CA ALA A 338 -22.29 6.14 -11.71
C ALA A 338 -22.76 7.61 -11.65
N GLU A 339 -23.92 7.87 -11.04
CA GLU A 339 -24.42 9.24 -10.83
C GLU A 339 -23.47 10.07 -9.95
N ARG A 340 -22.85 9.42 -8.96
CA ARG A 340 -21.88 10.06 -8.06
C ARG A 340 -20.48 10.19 -8.65
N GLY A 341 -20.24 9.60 -9.82
CA GLY A 341 -18.94 9.63 -10.50
C GLY A 341 -17.82 8.93 -9.74
N ILE A 342 -18.14 8.00 -8.84
CA ILE A 342 -17.15 7.25 -8.07
C ILE A 342 -16.71 6.04 -8.89
N SER A 343 -15.50 6.11 -9.44
CA SER A 343 -14.91 5.06 -10.27
C SER A 343 -13.54 4.62 -9.75
N GLU A 344 -13.21 3.35 -9.98
CA GLU A 344 -11.92 2.74 -9.65
C GLU A 344 -11.28 2.17 -10.93
N ALA A 345 -9.95 2.13 -10.98
CA ALA A 345 -9.24 1.57 -12.12
C ALA A 345 -9.34 0.03 -12.13
N PHE A 346 -9.68 -0.55 -13.29
CA PHE A 346 -9.84 -2.00 -13.43
C PHE A 346 -8.55 -2.75 -13.06
N LYS A 347 -7.40 -2.25 -13.53
CA LYS A 347 -6.07 -2.84 -13.25
C LYS A 347 -5.81 -2.96 -11.75
N VAL A 348 -6.18 -1.95 -10.96
CA VAL A 348 -6.00 -1.95 -9.50
C VAL A 348 -6.83 -3.06 -8.88
N LYS A 349 -8.13 -3.13 -9.22
CA LYS A 349 -9.04 -4.13 -8.64
C LYS A 349 -8.64 -5.57 -9.03
N GLN A 350 -8.23 -5.77 -10.28
CA GLN A 350 -7.77 -7.06 -10.76
C GLN A 350 -6.50 -7.50 -10.01
N ALA A 351 -5.54 -6.61 -9.81
CA ALA A 351 -4.32 -6.91 -9.06
C ALA A 351 -4.64 -7.27 -7.59
N VAL A 352 -5.47 -6.48 -6.92
CA VAL A 352 -5.93 -6.74 -5.54
C VAL A 352 -6.54 -8.14 -5.42
N LEU A 353 -7.47 -8.50 -6.31
CA LEU A 353 -8.13 -9.81 -6.30
C LEU A 353 -7.13 -10.97 -6.47
N LEU A 354 -6.25 -10.88 -7.46
CA LEU A 354 -5.33 -11.95 -7.81
C LEU A 354 -4.22 -12.10 -6.77
N SER A 355 -3.58 -11.01 -6.37
CA SER A 355 -2.49 -11.02 -5.39
C SER A 355 -2.98 -11.45 -4.00
N ALA A 356 -4.18 -11.02 -3.58
CA ALA A 356 -4.76 -11.49 -2.32
C ALA A 356 -5.05 -12.99 -2.34
N THR A 357 -5.57 -13.51 -3.46
CA THR A 357 -5.83 -14.94 -3.65
C THR A 357 -4.53 -15.74 -3.63
N GLU A 358 -3.50 -15.27 -4.33
CA GLU A 358 -2.17 -15.90 -4.34
C GLU A 358 -1.55 -15.94 -2.94
N ALA A 359 -1.58 -14.82 -2.21
CA ALA A 359 -1.09 -14.76 -0.83
C ALA A 359 -1.81 -15.74 0.09
N ALA A 360 -3.14 -15.78 0.02
CA ALA A 360 -3.95 -16.71 0.81
C ALA A 360 -3.61 -18.17 0.47
N GLU A 361 -3.46 -18.46 -0.82
CA GLU A 361 -3.05 -19.78 -1.30
C GLU A 361 -1.64 -20.17 -0.79
N MET A 362 -0.66 -19.28 -0.90
CA MET A 362 0.71 -19.52 -0.43
C MET A 362 0.71 -19.90 1.06
N ILE A 363 -0.04 -19.16 1.87
CA ILE A 363 -0.13 -19.41 3.32
C ILE A 363 -0.90 -20.71 3.61
N LEU A 364 -1.99 -21.00 2.88
CA LEU A 364 -2.78 -22.23 3.04
C LEU A 364 -2.01 -23.51 2.69
N ARG A 365 -1.00 -23.43 1.82
CA ARG A 365 -0.15 -24.57 1.48
C ARG A 365 0.84 -24.94 2.59
N VAL A 366 1.10 -24.03 3.53
CA VAL A 366 2.06 -24.26 4.63
C VAL A 366 1.36 -25.00 5.77
N ASP A 367 1.79 -26.24 6.00
CA ASP A 367 1.37 -27.07 7.12
C ASP A 367 2.16 -26.76 8.40
N GLU A 368 3.47 -26.56 8.29
CA GLU A 368 4.37 -26.33 9.42
C GLU A 368 5.42 -25.24 9.14
N ILE A 369 5.76 -24.48 10.19
CA ILE A 369 6.83 -23.47 10.15
C ILE A 369 7.99 -23.99 11.00
N ILE A 370 9.11 -24.30 10.36
CA ILE A 370 10.30 -24.83 11.02
C ILE A 370 11.35 -23.73 11.13
N THR A 371 11.73 -23.36 12.35
CA THR A 371 12.83 -22.42 12.60
C THR A 371 14.16 -23.19 12.63
N CYS A 372 14.97 -23.00 11.59
CA CYS A 372 16.28 -23.64 11.48
C CYS A 372 17.33 -22.94 12.37
N ALA A 373 18.34 -23.71 12.82
CA ALA A 373 19.49 -23.17 13.52
C ALA A 373 20.23 -22.13 12.67
N PRO A 374 20.82 -21.08 13.28
CA PRO A 374 21.57 -20.07 12.54
C PRO A 374 22.72 -20.70 11.76
N ARG A 375 22.94 -20.23 10.54
CA ARG A 375 24.03 -20.71 9.67
C ARG A 375 25.34 -20.57 10.44
N LYS A 376 26.05 -21.68 10.64
CA LYS A 376 27.39 -21.67 11.24
C LYS A 376 28.26 -20.74 10.39
N ARG A 377 28.89 -19.75 11.02
CA ARG A 377 29.94 -18.96 10.34
C ARG A 377 31.03 -19.97 10.00
N GLU A 378 31.30 -20.16 8.70
CA GLU A 378 32.53 -20.81 8.30
C GLU A 378 33.66 -19.92 8.83
N ASP A 379 34.47 -20.46 9.73
CA ASP A 379 35.70 -19.82 10.14
C ASP A 379 36.48 -19.57 8.86
N ARG A 380 36.59 -18.29 8.47
CA ARG A 380 37.47 -17.86 7.38
C ARG A 380 38.89 -18.19 7.83
N MET A 381 39.40 -19.35 7.42
CA MET A 381 40.82 -19.70 7.54
C MET A 381 41.68 -18.76 6.70
#